data_AF-A0AAD9IMZ9-F1
#
_entry.id   AF-A0AAD9IMZ9-F1
#
_cell.length_a   1.000
_cell.length_b   1.000
_cell.length_c   1.000
_cell.angle_alpha   90.00
_cell.angle_beta   90.00
_cell.angle_gamma   90.00
#
_symmetry.space_group_name_H-M   'P 1'
#
loop_
_entity.id
_entity.type
_entity.pdbx_description
1 polymer ?
#
loop_
_entity_poly.entity_id
_entity_poly.type
_entity_poly.pdbx_seq_one_letter_code
_entity_poly.pdbx_strand_id
1 'polypeptide(L)'
;MPGSSDHDKYAAGYAAIAVASAAMAIPLIFQPRSTAEFLLGASALPTNMEQDRLMGLVAAGLLSAGATAWALKSDAEKHELDVGASETLQLGLIGFAATNLAAHLAHVNDLTPNGLAAGVATAAVSAAVPAARLLLSPAGRRKIVDRLRDAVDSVCRRSLDFGNRGRGFRFTSALYALMGADSVYLWRQIGTAMLTIAPAALLALKDRADNDELGEAQPRALNAGLLLAGTAQLAVLAPMAADGAGGRYLPLVLGLSGATALAGVLGLASSNGRRL
;
A
#
# COMPACT_ATOMS: atom_id res chain seq x y z
N MET A 1 32.84 -6.94 -18.32
CA MET A 1 32.17 -6.35 -17.14
C MET A 1 30.65 -6.48 -17.34
N PRO A 2 29.97 -7.44 -16.70
CA PRO A 2 28.55 -7.72 -16.96
C PRO A 2 27.57 -7.12 -15.92
N GLY A 3 28.02 -6.28 -14.96
CA GLY A 3 27.21 -5.90 -13.80
C GLY A 3 26.29 -4.68 -13.97
N SER A 4 26.68 -3.64 -14.71
CA SER A 4 25.92 -2.37 -14.72
C SER A 4 24.55 -2.47 -15.41
N SER A 5 24.42 -3.33 -16.42
CA SER A 5 23.20 -3.39 -17.24
C SER A 5 21.97 -3.92 -16.51
N ASP A 6 22.16 -4.71 -15.45
CA ASP A 6 21.03 -5.31 -14.73
C ASP A 6 20.46 -4.38 -13.66
N HIS A 7 21.32 -3.59 -12.99
CA HIS A 7 20.88 -2.55 -12.07
C HIS A 7 20.07 -1.45 -12.77
N ASP A 8 20.50 -1.03 -13.96
CA ASP A 8 19.76 -0.05 -14.77
C ASP A 8 18.38 -0.56 -15.18
N LYS A 9 18.26 -1.86 -15.53
CA LYS A 9 16.97 -2.50 -15.82
C LYS A 9 16.06 -2.53 -14.59
N TYR A 10 16.60 -2.86 -13.42
CA TYR A 10 15.81 -2.84 -12.18
C TYR A 10 15.37 -1.43 -11.80
N ALA A 11 16.25 -0.42 -11.96
CA ALA A 11 15.91 0.99 -11.72
C ALA A 11 14.76 1.43 -12.64
N ALA A 12 14.85 1.13 -13.94
CA ALA A 12 13.78 1.42 -14.90
C ALA A 12 12.48 0.68 -14.54
N GLY A 13 12.58 -0.58 -14.13
CA GLY A 13 11.44 -1.37 -13.68
C GLY A 13 10.73 -0.75 -12.47
N TYR A 14 11.49 -0.38 -11.43
CA TYR A 14 10.92 0.28 -10.25
C TYR A 14 10.36 1.67 -10.56
N ALA A 15 10.99 2.43 -11.47
CA ALA A 15 10.44 3.69 -11.96
C ALA A 15 9.07 3.48 -12.62
N ALA A 16 8.94 2.44 -13.46
CA ALA A 16 7.68 2.10 -14.12
C ALA A 16 6.59 1.72 -13.09
N ILE A 17 6.93 0.96 -12.04
CA ILE A 17 5.99 0.64 -10.94
C ILE A 17 5.54 1.92 -10.23
N ALA A 18 6.46 2.84 -9.94
CA ALA A 18 6.15 4.10 -9.27
C ALA A 18 5.18 4.95 -10.10
N VAL A 19 5.46 5.11 -11.39
CA VAL A 19 4.61 5.87 -12.33
C VAL A 19 3.25 5.20 -12.49
N ALA A 20 3.21 3.88 -12.67
CA ALA A 20 1.95 3.14 -12.81
C ALA A 20 1.08 3.26 -11.55
N SER A 21 1.68 3.13 -10.37
CA SER A 21 0.96 3.25 -9.09
C SER A 21 0.38 4.66 -8.89
N ALA A 22 1.17 5.70 -9.22
CA ALA A 22 0.69 7.08 -9.20
C ALA A 22 -0.42 7.32 -10.23
N ALA A 23 -0.27 6.81 -11.45
CA ALA A 23 -1.28 6.94 -12.51
C ALA A 23 -2.61 6.26 -12.13
N MET A 24 -2.55 5.09 -11.48
CA MET A 24 -3.74 4.40 -10.96
C MET A 24 -4.40 5.14 -9.79
N ALA A 25 -3.65 5.94 -9.03
CA ALA A 25 -4.21 6.76 -7.95
C ALA A 25 -5.01 7.97 -8.44
N ILE A 26 -4.69 8.52 -9.63
CA ILE A 26 -5.36 9.70 -10.21
C ILE A 26 -6.89 9.51 -10.33
N PRO A 27 -7.42 8.47 -11.02
CA PRO A 27 -8.87 8.31 -11.18
C PRO A 27 -9.58 8.06 -9.85
N LEU A 28 -8.91 7.41 -8.88
CA LEU A 28 -9.46 7.21 -7.53
C LEU A 28 -9.65 8.52 -6.75
N ILE A 29 -8.84 9.54 -7.03
CA ILE A 29 -8.91 10.86 -6.39
C ILE A 29 -9.88 11.78 -7.13
N PHE A 30 -9.79 11.85 -8.46
CA PHE A 30 -10.51 12.85 -9.25
C PHE A 30 -11.84 12.36 -9.84
N GLN A 31 -12.01 11.04 -9.97
CA GLN A 31 -13.21 10.40 -10.53
C GLN A 31 -13.64 9.18 -9.69
N PRO A 32 -13.83 9.32 -8.37
CA PRO A 32 -14.06 8.18 -7.49
C PRO A 32 -15.33 7.39 -7.85
N ARG A 33 -16.43 8.07 -8.20
CA ARG A 33 -17.70 7.42 -8.58
C ARG A 33 -17.58 6.61 -9.85
N SER A 34 -17.02 7.20 -10.91
CA SER A 34 -16.79 6.50 -12.18
C SER A 34 -15.83 5.33 -12.00
N THR A 35 -14.81 5.49 -11.14
CA THR A 35 -13.89 4.40 -10.80
C THR A 35 -14.60 3.31 -10.01
N ALA A 36 -15.52 3.66 -9.11
CA ALA A 36 -16.30 2.70 -8.34
C ALA A 36 -17.24 1.89 -9.23
N GLU A 37 -17.95 2.56 -10.14
CA GLU A 37 -18.78 1.90 -11.16
C GLU A 37 -17.93 0.99 -12.06
N PHE A 38 -16.74 1.45 -12.47
CA PHE A 38 -15.81 0.65 -13.27
C PHE A 38 -15.37 -0.63 -12.53
N LEU A 39 -15.04 -0.54 -11.24
CA LEU A 39 -14.54 -1.66 -10.43
C LEU A 39 -15.65 -2.60 -9.96
N LEU A 40 -16.77 -2.07 -9.49
CA LEU A 40 -17.81 -2.77 -8.72
C LEU A 40 -19.17 -2.85 -9.43
N GLY A 41 -19.38 -2.07 -10.49
CA GLY A 41 -20.59 -2.13 -11.31
C GLY A 41 -21.86 -1.83 -10.49
N ALA A 42 -22.86 -2.71 -10.58
CA ALA A 42 -24.11 -2.57 -9.85
C ALA A 42 -23.93 -2.57 -8.32
N SER A 43 -22.86 -3.19 -7.82
CA SER A 43 -22.52 -3.19 -6.38
C SER A 43 -22.09 -1.81 -5.88
N ALA A 44 -21.76 -0.87 -6.77
CA ALA A 44 -21.46 0.52 -6.41
C ALA A 44 -22.70 1.42 -6.29
N LEU A 45 -23.90 0.93 -6.60
CA LEU A 45 -25.11 1.75 -6.66
C LEU A 45 -26.02 1.55 -5.44
N PRO A 46 -26.59 2.63 -4.86
CA PRO A 46 -26.36 4.04 -5.20
C PRO A 46 -24.98 4.52 -4.73
N THR A 47 -24.28 5.27 -5.58
CA THR A 47 -22.99 5.87 -5.20
C THR A 47 -23.21 6.90 -4.09
N ASN A 48 -22.49 6.76 -2.99
CA ASN A 48 -22.60 7.64 -1.83
C ASN A 48 -21.26 8.36 -1.55
N MET A 49 -21.31 9.41 -0.74
CA MET A 49 -20.10 10.17 -0.34
C MET A 49 -19.06 9.31 0.38
N GLU A 50 -19.48 8.19 0.98
CA GLU A 50 -18.59 7.29 1.72
C GLU A 50 -17.72 6.47 0.76
N GLN A 51 -18.28 6.06 -0.37
CA GLN A 51 -17.54 5.42 -1.43
C GLN A 51 -16.48 6.36 -2.02
N ASP A 52 -16.82 7.63 -2.21
CA ASP A 52 -15.86 8.66 -2.65
C ASP A 52 -14.66 8.77 -1.69
N ARG A 53 -14.95 8.76 -0.38
CA ARG A 53 -13.96 8.77 0.70
C ARG A 53 -13.08 7.50 0.68
N LEU A 54 -13.69 6.32 0.56
CA LEU A 54 -12.96 5.05 0.55
C LEU A 54 -12.05 4.91 -0.68
N MET A 55 -12.46 5.40 -1.85
CA MET A 55 -11.61 5.42 -3.04
C MET A 55 -10.37 6.30 -2.84
N GLY A 56 -10.52 7.46 -2.19
CA GLY A 56 -9.38 8.30 -1.79
C GLY A 56 -8.41 7.58 -0.84
N LEU A 57 -8.90 6.75 0.08
CA LEU A 57 -8.05 5.95 0.96
C LEU A 57 -7.31 4.83 0.21
N VAL A 58 -7.94 4.20 -0.78
CA VAL A 58 -7.26 3.25 -1.68
C VAL A 58 -6.15 3.95 -2.48
N ALA A 59 -6.40 5.17 -2.95
CA ALA A 59 -5.39 5.97 -3.64
C ALA A 59 -4.15 6.24 -2.76
N ALA A 60 -4.35 6.51 -1.46
CA ALA A 60 -3.24 6.69 -0.51
C ALA A 60 -2.35 5.42 -0.39
N GLY A 61 -2.97 4.23 -0.46
CA GLY A 61 -2.25 2.96 -0.52
C GLY A 61 -1.38 2.82 -1.78
N LEU A 62 -1.92 3.17 -2.95
CA LEU A 62 -1.19 3.14 -4.21
C LEU A 62 -0.05 4.17 -4.26
N LEU A 63 -0.27 5.37 -3.72
CA LEU A 63 0.80 6.38 -3.60
C LEU A 63 1.93 5.89 -2.68
N SER A 64 1.61 5.17 -1.61
CA SER A 64 2.60 4.54 -0.73
C SER A 64 3.40 3.46 -1.45
N ALA A 65 2.75 2.66 -2.29
CA ALA A 65 3.41 1.68 -3.16
C ALA A 65 4.34 2.38 -4.16
N GLY A 66 3.88 3.49 -4.74
CA GLY A 66 4.67 4.31 -5.65
C GLY A 66 5.91 4.90 -5.00
N ALA A 67 5.80 5.44 -3.79
CA ALA A 67 6.94 5.95 -3.03
C ALA A 67 7.94 4.84 -2.67
N THR A 68 7.44 3.65 -2.31
CA THR A 68 8.27 2.47 -2.05
C THR A 68 9.04 2.02 -3.29
N ALA A 69 8.37 1.98 -4.44
CA ALA A 69 9.02 1.68 -5.71
C ALA A 69 10.04 2.76 -6.10
N TRP A 70 9.76 4.04 -5.86
CA TRP A 70 10.71 5.11 -6.10
C TRP A 70 11.96 5.03 -5.22
N ALA A 71 11.80 4.64 -3.95
CA ALA A 71 12.92 4.35 -3.06
C ALA A 71 13.78 3.19 -3.62
N LEU A 72 13.14 2.09 -4.02
CA LEU A 72 13.82 0.94 -4.63
C LEU A 72 14.51 1.27 -5.96
N LYS A 73 13.97 2.19 -6.76
CA LYS A 73 14.67 2.73 -7.95
C LYS A 73 15.99 3.36 -7.53
N SER A 74 15.98 4.19 -6.49
CA SER A 74 17.21 4.85 -6.03
C SER A 74 18.18 3.86 -5.36
N ASP A 75 17.70 2.82 -4.69
CA ASP A 75 18.53 1.67 -4.23
C ASP A 75 19.16 0.92 -5.43
N ALA A 76 18.41 0.75 -6.53
CA ALA A 76 18.90 0.12 -7.74
C ALA A 76 20.05 0.88 -8.39
N GLU A 77 19.89 2.21 -8.54
CA GLU A 77 20.92 3.10 -9.09
C GLU A 77 22.21 3.09 -8.27
N LYS A 78 22.10 2.89 -6.94
CA LYS A 78 23.25 2.77 -6.04
C LYS A 78 23.79 1.36 -5.88
N HIS A 79 23.21 0.36 -6.53
CA HIS A 79 23.58 -1.05 -6.39
C HIS A 79 23.36 -1.61 -4.97
N GLU A 80 22.38 -1.06 -4.23
CA GLU A 80 22.07 -1.40 -2.83
C GLU A 80 20.82 -2.26 -2.66
N LEU A 81 20.32 -2.86 -3.74
CA LEU A 81 19.08 -3.63 -3.67
C LEU A 81 19.19 -4.93 -2.82
N ASP A 82 20.40 -5.40 -2.53
CA ASP A 82 20.67 -6.57 -1.68
C ASP A 82 20.76 -6.25 -0.19
N VAL A 83 20.71 -4.97 0.18
CA VAL A 83 20.71 -4.53 1.57
C VAL A 83 19.37 -4.88 2.24
N GLY A 84 19.40 -5.18 3.55
CA GLY A 84 18.22 -5.63 4.30
C GLY A 84 17.02 -4.67 4.22
N ALA A 85 17.27 -3.35 4.22
CA ALA A 85 16.24 -2.33 4.02
C ALA A 85 15.56 -2.47 2.64
N SER A 86 16.35 -2.54 1.57
CA SER A 86 15.85 -2.72 0.19
C SER A 86 15.11 -4.05 0.00
N GLU A 87 15.59 -5.13 0.60
CA GLU A 87 14.90 -6.42 0.57
C GLU A 87 13.55 -6.35 1.30
N THR A 88 13.50 -5.63 2.43
CA THR A 88 12.27 -5.42 3.20
C THR A 88 11.23 -4.66 2.38
N LEU A 89 11.63 -3.61 1.66
CA LEU A 89 10.75 -2.86 0.74
C LEU A 89 10.26 -3.75 -0.42
N GLN A 90 11.12 -4.58 -1.01
CA GLN A 90 10.74 -5.54 -2.05
C GLN A 90 9.69 -6.54 -1.55
N LEU A 91 9.89 -7.10 -0.36
CA LEU A 91 8.92 -7.99 0.28
C LEU A 91 7.62 -7.26 0.65
N GLY A 92 7.68 -5.98 0.98
CA GLY A 92 6.51 -5.11 1.18
C GLY A 92 5.66 -4.99 -0.09
N LEU A 93 6.27 -4.71 -1.25
CA LEU A 93 5.57 -4.67 -2.53
C LEU A 93 4.99 -6.02 -2.96
N ILE A 94 5.72 -7.12 -2.72
CA ILE A 94 5.20 -8.48 -2.98
C ILE A 94 4.02 -8.79 -2.05
N GLY A 95 4.14 -8.43 -0.78
CA GLY A 95 3.05 -8.56 0.19
C GLY A 95 1.81 -7.78 -0.26
N PHE A 96 2.00 -6.53 -0.69
CA PHE A 96 0.93 -5.67 -1.22
C PHE A 96 0.26 -6.31 -2.44
N ALA A 97 1.04 -6.77 -3.42
CA ALA A 97 0.52 -7.45 -4.60
C ALA A 97 -0.29 -8.71 -4.24
N ALA A 98 0.24 -9.53 -3.33
CA ALA A 98 -0.38 -10.77 -2.90
C ALA A 98 -1.70 -10.55 -2.15
N THR A 99 -1.70 -9.61 -1.20
CA THR A 99 -2.90 -9.26 -0.43
C THR A 99 -3.94 -8.56 -1.29
N ASN A 100 -3.53 -7.72 -2.25
CA ASN A 100 -4.42 -7.09 -3.23
C ASN A 100 -5.10 -8.15 -4.11
N LEU A 101 -4.33 -9.11 -4.63
CA LEU A 101 -4.87 -10.20 -5.44
C LEU A 101 -5.82 -11.08 -4.62
N ALA A 102 -5.45 -11.42 -3.38
CA ALA A 102 -6.30 -12.19 -2.48
C ALA A 102 -7.61 -11.44 -2.14
N ALA A 103 -7.57 -10.11 -1.97
CA ALA A 103 -8.77 -9.30 -1.78
C ALA A 103 -9.68 -9.30 -3.02
N HIS A 104 -9.13 -9.24 -4.23
CA HIS A 104 -9.90 -9.35 -5.47
C HIS A 104 -10.55 -10.73 -5.63
N LEU A 105 -9.82 -11.80 -5.35
CA LEU A 105 -10.34 -13.16 -5.43
C LEU A 105 -11.43 -13.43 -4.40
N ALA A 106 -11.30 -12.87 -3.19
CA ALA A 106 -12.31 -13.01 -2.14
C ALA A 106 -13.63 -12.29 -2.47
N HIS A 107 -13.59 -11.29 -3.34
CA HIS A 107 -14.73 -10.47 -3.76
C HIS A 107 -15.03 -10.60 -5.25
N VAL A 108 -14.69 -11.76 -5.84
CA VAL A 108 -14.84 -12.00 -7.29
C VAL A 108 -16.27 -11.80 -7.80
N ASN A 109 -17.26 -12.06 -6.95
CA ASN A 109 -18.67 -11.91 -7.29
C ASN A 109 -19.18 -10.46 -7.14
N ASP A 110 -18.44 -9.60 -6.42
CA ASP A 110 -18.80 -8.21 -6.18
C ASP A 110 -18.15 -7.25 -7.20
N LEU A 111 -17.18 -7.76 -7.97
CA LEU A 111 -16.38 -7.00 -8.93
C LEU A 111 -16.86 -7.20 -10.37
N THR A 112 -16.68 -6.17 -11.19
CA THR A 112 -16.83 -6.31 -12.64
C THR A 112 -15.65 -7.09 -13.23
N PRO A 113 -15.78 -7.64 -14.46
CA PRO A 113 -14.64 -8.21 -15.17
C PRO A 113 -13.46 -7.23 -15.32
N ASN A 114 -13.77 -5.95 -15.50
CA ASN A 114 -12.77 -4.89 -15.58
C ASN A 114 -12.10 -4.62 -14.23
N GLY A 115 -12.86 -4.66 -13.13
CA GLY A 115 -12.33 -4.56 -11.77
C GLY A 115 -11.39 -5.70 -11.42
N LEU A 116 -11.74 -6.93 -11.81
CA LEU A 116 -10.86 -8.09 -11.69
C LEU A 116 -9.57 -7.92 -12.50
N ALA A 117 -9.68 -7.50 -13.76
CA ALA A 117 -8.53 -7.25 -14.62
C ALA A 117 -7.62 -6.16 -14.05
N ALA A 118 -8.19 -5.06 -13.55
CA ALA A 118 -7.45 -3.97 -12.92
C ALA A 118 -6.70 -4.43 -11.65
N GLY A 119 -7.33 -5.27 -10.83
CA GLY A 119 -6.70 -5.88 -9.66
C GLY A 119 -5.52 -6.75 -10.00
N VAL A 120 -5.68 -7.65 -10.97
CA VAL A 120 -4.62 -8.53 -11.46
C VAL A 120 -3.48 -7.71 -12.06
N ALA A 121 -3.79 -6.69 -12.87
CA ALA A 121 -2.78 -5.80 -13.45
C ALA A 121 -2.00 -5.06 -12.36
N THR A 122 -2.69 -4.52 -11.35
CA THR A 122 -2.06 -3.82 -10.21
C THR A 122 -1.14 -4.74 -9.43
N ALA A 123 -1.57 -5.97 -9.14
CA ALA A 123 -0.77 -6.98 -8.46
C ALA A 123 0.45 -7.39 -9.30
N ALA A 124 0.26 -7.63 -10.60
CA ALA A 124 1.33 -8.00 -11.52
C ALA A 124 2.39 -6.91 -11.62
N VAL A 125 1.98 -5.64 -11.82
CA VAL A 125 2.89 -4.49 -11.85
C VAL A 125 3.67 -4.38 -10.54
N SER A 126 2.99 -4.47 -9.40
CA SER A 126 3.62 -4.31 -8.08
C SER A 126 4.61 -5.43 -7.74
N ALA A 127 4.38 -6.66 -8.25
CA ALA A 127 5.23 -7.81 -7.97
C ALA A 127 6.30 -8.09 -9.03
N ALA A 128 6.14 -7.64 -10.28
CA ALA A 128 6.94 -8.12 -11.41
C ALA A 128 8.45 -7.97 -11.18
N VAL A 129 8.90 -6.76 -10.86
CA VAL A 129 10.32 -6.45 -10.64
C VAL A 129 10.87 -7.06 -9.35
N PRO A 130 10.24 -6.88 -8.17
CA PRO A 130 10.77 -7.44 -6.93
C PRO A 130 10.75 -8.97 -6.93
N ALA A 131 9.73 -9.62 -7.50
CA ALA A 131 9.67 -11.07 -7.60
C ALA A 131 10.72 -11.61 -8.59
N ALA A 132 10.85 -11.01 -9.78
CA ALA A 132 11.86 -11.44 -10.76
C ALA A 132 13.27 -11.44 -10.15
N ARG A 133 13.57 -10.47 -9.30
CA ARG A 133 14.85 -10.35 -8.62
C ARG A 133 15.02 -11.37 -7.48
N LEU A 134 14.06 -11.44 -6.56
CA LEU A 134 14.16 -12.33 -5.39
C LEU A 134 14.05 -13.83 -5.75
N LEU A 135 13.42 -14.17 -6.87
CA LEU A 135 13.35 -15.55 -7.38
C LEU A 135 14.70 -16.10 -7.84
N LEU A 136 15.69 -15.24 -8.11
CA LEU A 136 17.03 -15.64 -8.54
C LEU A 136 17.81 -16.36 -7.42
N SER A 137 17.45 -16.15 -6.15
CA SER A 137 18.12 -16.79 -5.01
C SER A 137 17.22 -17.81 -4.28
N PRO A 138 17.74 -18.96 -3.82
CA PRO A 138 16.96 -19.93 -3.03
C PRO A 138 16.41 -19.36 -1.72
N ALA A 139 17.11 -18.39 -1.12
CA ALA A 139 16.65 -17.68 0.07
C ALA A 139 15.47 -16.75 -0.26
N GLY A 140 15.59 -15.96 -1.33
CA GLY A 140 14.51 -15.07 -1.79
C GLY A 140 13.26 -15.85 -2.20
N ARG A 141 13.39 -17.00 -2.87
CA ARG A 141 12.24 -17.88 -3.17
C ARG A 141 11.45 -18.27 -1.92
N ARG A 142 12.12 -18.67 -0.84
CA ARG A 142 11.46 -19.03 0.43
C ARG A 142 10.72 -17.83 1.03
N LYS A 143 11.38 -16.67 1.08
CA LYS A 143 10.77 -15.43 1.58
C LYS A 143 9.52 -15.03 0.79
N ILE A 144 9.53 -15.18 -0.55
CA ILE A 144 8.33 -14.95 -1.38
C ILE A 144 7.22 -15.93 -1.00
N VAL A 145 7.51 -17.22 -0.90
CA VAL A 145 6.51 -18.24 -0.54
C VAL A 145 5.91 -17.96 0.83
N ASP A 146 6.74 -17.59 1.80
CA ASP A 146 6.29 -17.22 3.15
C ASP A 146 5.40 -15.98 3.09
N ARG A 147 5.77 -14.95 2.31
CA ARG A 147 4.92 -13.76 2.12
C ARG A 147 3.59 -14.06 1.44
N LEU A 148 3.58 -14.92 0.42
CA LEU A 148 2.35 -15.36 -0.25
C LEU A 148 1.45 -16.13 0.73
N ARG A 149 2.03 -17.02 1.54
CA ARG A 149 1.31 -17.75 2.59
C ARG A 149 0.74 -16.79 3.63
N ASP A 150 1.54 -15.87 4.13
CA ASP A 150 1.11 -14.87 5.12
C ASP A 150 0.01 -13.97 4.57
N ALA A 151 0.08 -13.58 3.29
CA ALA A 151 -0.97 -12.81 2.62
C ALA A 151 -2.29 -13.60 2.56
N VAL A 152 -2.23 -14.87 2.15
CA VAL A 152 -3.40 -15.75 2.12
C VAL A 152 -3.93 -15.98 3.53
N ASP A 153 -3.09 -16.27 4.52
CA ASP A 153 -3.50 -16.47 5.90
C ASP A 153 -4.04 -15.17 6.54
N SER A 154 -3.51 -14.00 6.17
CA SER A 154 -4.02 -12.70 6.62
C SER A 154 -5.42 -12.44 6.09
N VAL A 155 -5.64 -12.65 4.78
CA VAL A 155 -6.93 -12.41 4.12
C VAL A 155 -7.96 -13.50 4.45
N CYS A 156 -7.52 -14.75 4.62
CA CYS A 156 -8.40 -15.92 4.81
C CYS A 156 -8.55 -16.39 6.26
N ARG A 157 -7.58 -16.15 7.17
CA ARG A 157 -7.57 -16.74 8.55
C ARG A 157 -7.37 -15.76 9.71
N ARG A 158 -6.58 -14.69 9.58
CA ARG A 158 -6.09 -13.91 10.74
C ARG A 158 -6.52 -12.44 10.84
N SER A 159 -6.95 -11.75 9.78
CA SER A 159 -7.25 -10.31 9.93
C SER A 159 -8.41 -9.75 9.09
N LEU A 160 -9.20 -10.58 8.41
CA LEU A 160 -10.41 -10.14 7.71
C LEU A 160 -11.47 -11.27 7.72
N ASP A 161 -11.81 -11.80 8.89
CA ASP A 161 -12.92 -12.76 9.02
C ASP A 161 -14.27 -12.01 9.03
N PHE A 162 -14.92 -11.97 7.87
CA PHE A 162 -16.25 -11.37 7.64
C PHE A 162 -17.36 -12.44 7.63
N GLY A 163 -17.02 -13.72 7.85
CA GLY A 163 -17.89 -14.86 7.64
C GLY A 163 -18.13 -15.69 8.90
N ASN A 164 -19.07 -15.23 9.72
CA ASN A 164 -19.94 -16.05 10.58
C ASN A 164 -19.37 -17.16 11.49
N ARG A 165 -18.17 -17.02 12.09
CA ARG A 165 -17.81 -17.78 13.32
C ARG A 165 -17.10 -16.88 14.35
N GLY A 166 -17.57 -16.95 15.59
CA GLY A 166 -17.29 -15.96 16.63
C GLY A 166 -15.84 -15.88 17.11
N ARG A 167 -15.49 -14.67 17.60
CA ARG A 167 -14.29 -14.27 18.38
C ARG A 167 -13.02 -13.80 17.62
N GLY A 168 -13.16 -13.24 16.41
CA GLY A 168 -12.07 -12.48 15.75
C GLY A 168 -12.30 -10.96 15.76
N PHE A 169 -11.22 -10.17 15.81
CA PHE A 169 -11.26 -8.70 15.63
C PHE A 169 -11.80 -8.34 14.25
N ARG A 170 -12.92 -7.60 14.20
CA ARG A 170 -13.62 -7.23 12.96
C ARG A 170 -13.26 -5.81 12.53
N PHE A 171 -12.16 -5.64 11.79
CA PHE A 171 -11.62 -4.33 11.36
C PHE A 171 -12.66 -3.42 10.68
N THR A 172 -13.62 -4.00 9.95
CA THR A 172 -14.67 -3.27 9.23
C THR A 172 -15.85 -2.86 10.08
N SER A 173 -16.41 -3.73 10.91
CA SER A 173 -17.45 -3.31 11.87
C SER A 173 -16.90 -2.39 12.97
N ALA A 174 -15.58 -2.39 13.15
CA ALA A 174 -14.83 -1.53 14.06
C ALA A 174 -14.64 -0.11 13.51
N LEU A 175 -14.55 0.06 12.18
CA LEU A 175 -14.33 1.35 11.53
C LEU A 175 -15.59 1.94 10.90
N TYR A 176 -16.64 1.14 10.63
CA TYR A 176 -17.93 1.63 10.14
C TYR A 176 -19.08 0.64 10.39
N ALA A 177 -20.32 1.13 10.43
CA ALA A 177 -21.49 0.26 10.23
C ALA A 177 -21.51 -0.17 8.75
N LEU A 178 -21.34 -1.47 8.49
CA LEU A 178 -21.26 -2.06 7.14
C LEU A 178 -22.45 -1.64 6.27
N MET A 179 -22.21 -0.79 5.26
CA MET A 179 -23.24 -0.37 4.29
C MET A 179 -23.39 -1.37 3.12
N GLY A 180 -22.40 -2.26 2.86
CA GLY A 180 -22.45 -3.20 1.75
C GLY A 180 -21.15 -4.00 1.53
N ALA A 181 -21.17 -4.95 0.57
CA ALA A 181 -20.03 -5.79 0.19
C ALA A 181 -18.90 -5.00 -0.51
N ASP A 182 -19.26 -3.91 -1.18
CA ASP A 182 -18.37 -2.93 -1.80
C ASP A 182 -17.47 -2.22 -0.77
N SER A 183 -18.06 -1.78 0.34
CA SER A 183 -17.35 -1.14 1.44
C SER A 183 -16.37 -2.11 2.11
N VAL A 184 -16.76 -3.39 2.22
CA VAL A 184 -15.87 -4.45 2.71
C VAL A 184 -14.64 -4.56 1.81
N TYR A 185 -14.85 -4.70 0.50
CA TYR A 185 -13.76 -4.82 -0.46
C TYR A 185 -12.78 -3.63 -0.36
N LEU A 186 -13.29 -2.39 -0.33
CA LEU A 186 -12.45 -1.19 -0.23
C LEU A 186 -11.64 -1.14 1.08
N TRP A 187 -12.24 -1.52 2.22
CA TRP A 187 -11.50 -1.62 3.48
C TRP A 187 -10.42 -2.70 3.46
N ARG A 188 -10.63 -3.80 2.75
CA ARG A 188 -9.59 -4.83 2.56
C ARG A 188 -8.42 -4.29 1.73
N GLN A 189 -8.70 -3.44 0.74
CA GLN A 189 -7.67 -2.77 -0.06
C GLN A 189 -6.86 -1.78 0.78
N ILE A 190 -7.52 -1.01 1.65
CA ILE A 190 -6.83 -0.09 2.56
C ILE A 190 -5.96 -0.86 3.56
N GLY A 191 -6.51 -1.92 4.17
CA GLY A 191 -5.78 -2.78 5.11
C GLY A 191 -4.57 -3.47 4.48
N THR A 192 -4.65 -3.84 3.20
CA THR A 192 -3.55 -4.41 2.42
C THR A 192 -2.31 -3.49 2.45
N ALA A 193 -2.47 -2.21 2.10
CA ALA A 193 -1.35 -1.26 2.12
C ALA A 193 -0.81 -1.03 3.54
N MET A 194 -1.69 -0.93 4.54
CA MET A 194 -1.31 -0.71 5.93
C MET A 194 -0.55 -1.88 6.56
N LEU A 195 -0.82 -3.13 6.15
CA LEU A 195 -0.19 -4.32 6.73
C LEU A 195 1.09 -4.74 6.00
N THR A 196 1.35 -4.20 4.81
CA THR A 196 2.45 -4.65 3.96
C THR A 196 3.47 -3.54 3.71
N ILE A 197 3.04 -2.43 3.11
CA ILE A 197 3.92 -1.33 2.72
C ILE A 197 4.33 -0.50 3.92
N ALA A 198 3.39 -0.12 4.80
CA ALA A 198 3.70 0.76 5.92
C ALA A 198 4.76 0.15 6.88
N PRO A 199 4.66 -1.12 7.31
CA PRO A 199 5.69 -1.73 8.15
C PRO A 199 7.03 -1.86 7.42
N ALA A 200 7.01 -2.18 6.12
CA ALA A 200 8.24 -2.28 5.32
C ALA A 200 8.94 -0.92 5.20
N ALA A 201 8.20 0.15 4.93
CA ALA A 201 8.73 1.51 4.85
C ALA A 201 9.28 1.97 6.20
N LEU A 202 8.58 1.70 7.31
CA LEU A 202 9.02 2.07 8.66
C LEU A 202 10.29 1.31 9.08
N LEU A 203 10.37 0.01 8.79
CA LEU A 203 11.56 -0.80 9.07
C LEU A 203 12.75 -0.33 8.24
N ALA A 204 12.55 -0.07 6.94
CA ALA A 204 13.60 0.48 6.09
C ALA A 204 14.06 1.86 6.56
N LEU A 205 13.14 2.74 6.93
CA LEU A 205 13.47 4.06 7.50
C LEU A 205 14.20 3.95 8.83
N LYS A 206 13.84 2.98 9.67
CA LYS A 206 14.55 2.70 10.92
C LYS A 206 15.98 2.25 10.64
N ASP A 207 16.18 1.27 9.77
CA ASP A 207 17.52 0.78 9.42
C ASP A 207 18.39 1.92 8.86
N ARG A 208 17.81 2.78 8.02
CA ARG A 208 18.52 3.95 7.47
C ARG A 208 18.75 5.04 8.51
N ALA A 209 17.88 5.19 9.51
CA ALA A 209 18.11 6.08 10.65
C ALA A 209 19.25 5.60 11.53
N ASP A 210 19.30 4.28 11.81
CA ASP A 210 20.35 3.66 12.62
C ASP A 210 21.73 3.78 11.95
N ASN A 211 21.79 3.87 10.61
CA ASN A 211 23.01 4.11 9.83
C ASN A 211 23.28 5.60 9.50
N ASP A 212 22.48 6.52 10.03
CA ASP A 212 22.59 7.96 9.77
C ASP A 212 22.48 8.33 8.27
N GLU A 213 21.58 7.69 7.54
CA GLU A 213 21.36 7.84 6.09
C GLU A 213 20.04 8.58 5.74
N LEU A 214 19.32 9.13 6.73
CA LEU A 214 18.02 9.81 6.48
C LEU A 214 18.10 11.01 5.52
N GLY A 215 19.30 11.57 5.32
CA GLY A 215 19.57 12.65 4.36
C GLY A 215 19.53 12.23 2.88
N GLU A 216 19.50 10.93 2.60
CA GLU A 216 19.60 10.41 1.24
C GLU A 216 18.29 10.49 0.45
N ALA A 217 18.37 10.30 -0.86
CA ALA A 217 17.21 10.38 -1.75
C ALA A 217 16.14 9.33 -1.43
N GLN A 218 16.52 8.10 -1.04
CA GLN A 218 15.55 7.02 -0.77
C GLN A 218 14.73 7.30 0.51
N PRO A 219 15.34 7.59 1.68
CA PRO A 219 14.58 7.91 2.88
C PRO A 219 13.73 9.17 2.71
N ARG A 220 14.20 10.16 1.95
CA ARG A 220 13.38 11.34 1.58
C ARG A 220 12.15 10.94 0.77
N ALA A 221 12.27 10.05 -0.21
CA ALA A 221 11.14 9.55 -0.98
C ALA A 221 10.13 8.77 -0.12
N LEU A 222 10.63 7.92 0.78
CA LEU A 222 9.77 7.19 1.74
C LEU A 222 9.07 8.14 2.71
N ASN A 223 9.77 9.13 3.27
CA ASN A 223 9.19 10.12 4.17
C ASN A 223 8.17 11.03 3.47
N ALA A 224 8.43 11.43 2.22
CA ALA A 224 7.44 12.12 1.40
C ALA A 224 6.21 11.23 1.12
N GLY A 225 6.42 9.94 0.85
CA GLY A 225 5.36 8.95 0.71
C GLY A 225 4.51 8.81 1.97
N LEU A 226 5.13 8.71 3.15
CA LEU A 226 4.44 8.66 4.44
C LEU A 226 3.66 9.95 4.72
N LEU A 227 4.23 11.11 4.41
CA LEU A 227 3.56 12.40 4.53
C LEU A 227 2.32 12.45 3.64
N LEU A 228 2.46 12.12 2.35
CA LEU A 228 1.36 12.11 1.40
C LEU A 228 0.28 11.10 1.78
N ALA A 229 0.66 9.89 2.19
CA ALA A 229 -0.28 8.87 2.62
C ALA A 229 -1.02 9.28 3.89
N GLY A 230 -0.31 9.79 4.90
CA GLY A 230 -0.90 10.26 6.15
C GLY A 230 -1.84 11.45 5.94
N THR A 231 -1.43 12.42 5.13
CA THR A 231 -2.27 13.59 4.80
C THR A 231 -3.50 13.23 3.97
N ALA A 232 -3.36 12.35 2.98
CA ALA A 232 -4.50 11.83 2.21
C ALA A 232 -5.47 11.05 3.11
N GLN A 233 -4.96 10.22 4.02
CA GLN A 233 -5.80 9.54 5.00
C GLN A 233 -6.51 10.51 5.93
N LEU A 234 -5.82 11.54 6.44
CA LEU A 234 -6.44 12.58 7.28
C LEU A 234 -7.51 13.37 6.52
N ALA A 235 -7.28 13.71 5.26
CA ALA A 235 -8.23 14.44 4.42
C ALA A 235 -9.56 13.67 4.25
N VAL A 236 -9.52 12.34 4.34
CA VAL A 236 -10.70 11.49 4.30
C VAL A 236 -11.28 11.24 5.69
N LEU A 237 -10.44 10.83 6.65
CA LEU A 237 -10.88 10.36 7.96
C LEU A 237 -11.29 11.50 8.90
N ALA A 238 -10.72 12.70 8.77
CA ALA A 238 -11.04 13.82 9.65
C ALA A 238 -12.47 14.35 9.41
N PRO A 239 -12.92 14.59 8.16
CA PRO A 239 -14.33 14.89 7.89
C PRO A 239 -15.27 13.77 8.36
N MET A 240 -14.89 12.50 8.15
CA MET A 240 -15.69 11.36 8.65
C MET A 240 -15.87 11.40 10.16
N ALA A 241 -14.80 11.69 10.91
CA ALA A 241 -14.86 11.81 12.36
C ALA A 241 -15.71 13.02 12.80
N ALA A 242 -15.62 14.15 12.09
CA ALA A 242 -16.41 15.35 12.37
C ALA A 242 -17.91 15.14 12.13
N ASP A 243 -18.27 14.36 11.11
CA ASP A 243 -19.65 14.01 10.78
C ASP A 243 -20.25 12.97 11.74
N GLY A 244 -19.48 12.47 12.72
CA GLY A 244 -19.87 11.33 13.57
C GLY A 244 -20.01 10.02 12.78
N ALA A 245 -19.52 10.01 11.56
CA ALA A 245 -19.65 8.92 10.61
C ALA A 245 -18.41 8.02 10.76
N GLY A 246 -18.50 7.02 11.64
CA GLY A 246 -17.35 6.16 11.95
C GLY A 246 -17.59 5.19 13.10
N GLY A 247 -16.98 4.02 13.01
CA GLY A 247 -16.98 3.02 14.06
C GLY A 247 -16.08 3.38 15.24
N ARG A 248 -16.15 2.58 16.31
CA ARG A 248 -15.45 2.78 17.59
C ARG A 248 -13.93 2.99 17.46
N TYR A 249 -13.31 2.53 16.38
CA TYR A 249 -11.86 2.60 16.18
C TYR A 249 -11.44 3.70 15.19
N LEU A 250 -12.37 4.51 14.66
CA LEU A 250 -12.03 5.64 13.80
C LEU A 250 -11.05 6.61 14.46
N PRO A 251 -11.17 6.97 15.76
CA PRO A 251 -10.18 7.84 16.42
C PRO A 251 -8.77 7.25 16.45
N LEU A 252 -8.65 5.91 16.58
CA LEU A 252 -7.35 5.24 16.56
C LEU A 252 -6.71 5.33 15.17
N VAL A 253 -7.48 5.04 14.12
CA VAL A 253 -6.96 5.10 12.74
C VAL A 253 -6.64 6.55 12.35
N LEU A 254 -7.47 7.52 12.74
CA LEU A 254 -7.18 8.94 12.57
C LEU A 254 -5.87 9.33 13.27
N GLY A 255 -5.66 8.87 14.51
CA GLY A 255 -4.43 9.08 15.26
C GLY A 255 -3.20 8.46 14.59
N LEU A 256 -3.34 7.25 14.04
CA LEU A 256 -2.28 6.57 13.27
C LEU A 256 -1.94 7.31 11.98
N SER A 257 -2.94 7.83 11.26
CA SER A 257 -2.73 8.66 10.08
C SER A 257 -2.04 9.98 10.44
N GLY A 258 -2.41 10.59 11.56
CA GLY A 258 -1.71 11.74 12.15
C GLY A 258 -0.25 11.44 12.46
N ALA A 259 0.02 10.33 13.14
CA ALA A 259 1.38 9.88 13.45
C ALA A 259 2.20 9.59 12.18
N THR A 260 1.57 9.04 11.14
CA THR A 260 2.21 8.75 9.85
C THR A 260 2.60 10.05 9.13
N ALA A 261 1.68 11.02 9.08
CA ALA A 261 1.98 12.34 8.51
C ALA A 261 3.11 13.03 9.29
N LEU A 262 3.05 13.02 10.62
CA LEU A 262 4.09 13.59 11.48
C LEU A 262 5.44 12.90 11.29
N ALA A 263 5.48 11.58 11.21
CA ALA A 263 6.70 10.83 10.93
C ALA A 263 7.33 11.25 9.60
N GLY A 264 6.51 11.42 8.55
CA GLY A 264 6.96 11.94 7.26
C GLY A 264 7.55 13.35 7.34
N VAL A 265 6.89 14.27 8.08
CA VAL A 265 7.41 15.63 8.31
C VAL A 265 8.75 15.58 9.06
N LEU A 266 8.82 14.83 10.17
CA LEU A 266 10.02 14.75 11.00
C LEU A 266 11.19 14.13 10.23
N GLY A 267 10.93 13.10 9.43
CA GLY A 267 11.95 12.48 8.58
C GLY A 267 12.45 13.41 7.46
N LEU A 268 11.57 14.22 6.86
CA LEU A 268 11.99 15.25 5.90
C LEU A 268 12.78 16.38 6.57
N ALA A 269 12.35 16.84 7.76
CA ALA A 269 13.01 17.88 8.51
C ALA A 269 14.42 17.48 8.96
N SER A 270 14.59 16.26 9.47
CA SER A 270 15.92 15.73 9.86
C SER A 270 16.86 15.61 8.66
N SER A 271 16.32 15.32 7.47
CA SER A 271 17.10 15.25 6.23
C SER A 271 17.65 16.61 5.76
N ASN A 272 17.05 17.73 6.20
CA ASN A 272 17.45 19.08 5.80
C ASN A 272 18.46 19.71 6.77
N GLY A 273 18.48 19.29 8.03
CA GLY A 273 19.38 19.81 9.07
C GLY A 273 20.87 19.50 8.85
N ARG A 274 21.21 18.60 7.92
CA ARG A 274 22.60 18.18 7.63
C ARG A 274 23.32 18.93 6.51
N ARG A 275 22.74 20.03 6.01
CA ARG A 275 23.37 20.93 5.00
C ARG A 275 24.03 22.18 5.59
N LEU A 276 24.24 22.23 6.90
CA LEU A 276 25.00 23.28 7.62
C LEU A 276 26.21 22.64 8.30
#